data_AF-Q141P7-F1
#
_entry.id   AF-Q141P7-F1
#
_cell.length_a   1.000
_cell.length_b   1.000
_cell.length_c   1.000
_cell.angle_alpha   90.00
_cell.angle_beta   90.00
_cell.angle_gamma   90.00
#
_symmetry.space_group_name_H-M   'P 1'
#
loop_
_entity.id
_entity.type
_entity.pdbx_description
1 polymer ?
#
loop_
_entity_poly.entity_id
_entity_poly.type
_entity_poly.pdbx_seq_one_letter_code
_entity_poly.pdbx_strand_id
1 'polypeptide(L)'
;MHHRKPLTAAELAEIYNREPTPTVLRLLQEIHRLRATVMRADQIRRMIGAGGTAYVAGTVWECFERELNAEPCLTDPQTPRQEQRTEAAMRRLEERRKNGRKD
;
A
#
# COMPACT_ATOMS: atom_id res chain seq x y z
N MET A 1 11.49 -6.99 -6.90
CA MET A 1 11.82 -6.77 -5.48
C MET A 1 11.24 -7.95 -4.71
N HIS A 2 12.06 -8.74 -4.01
CA HIS A 2 11.51 -9.72 -3.10
C HIS A 2 11.00 -8.99 -1.87
N HIS A 3 9.69 -8.72 -1.85
CA HIS A 3 9.04 -8.31 -0.62
C HIS A 3 9.19 -9.47 0.37
N ARG A 4 9.65 -9.18 1.59
CA ARG A 4 9.56 -10.15 2.69
C ARG A 4 8.12 -10.63 2.77
N LYS A 5 7.93 -11.91 3.13
CA LYS A 5 6.58 -12.45 3.34
C LYS A 5 5.82 -11.49 4.27
N PRO A 6 4.60 -11.04 3.89
CA PRO A 6 3.81 -10.17 4.75
C PRO A 6 3.62 -10.83 6.11
N LEU A 7 3.75 -10.05 7.18
CA LEU A 7 3.42 -10.53 8.52
C LEU A 7 1.90 -10.73 8.61
N THR A 8 1.51 -11.82 9.22
CA THR A 8 0.13 -12.11 9.60
C THR A 8 -0.29 -11.25 10.79
N ALA A 9 -1.60 -11.10 11.00
CA ALA A 9 -2.12 -10.41 12.18
C ALA A 9 -1.63 -11.05 13.49
N ALA A 10 -1.49 -12.37 13.52
CA ALA A 10 -0.95 -13.11 14.67
C ALA A 10 0.53 -12.77 14.91
N GLU A 11 1.35 -12.74 13.86
CA GLU A 11 2.76 -12.36 13.98
C GLU A 11 2.94 -10.89 14.42
N LEU A 12 2.07 -9.99 13.96
CA LEU A 12 2.05 -8.59 14.41
C LEU A 12 1.64 -8.46 15.89
N ALA A 13 0.63 -9.22 16.32
CA ALA A 13 0.22 -9.26 17.73
C ALA A 13 1.35 -9.81 18.62
N GLU A 14 2.06 -10.83 18.16
CA GLU A 14 3.21 -11.39 18.87
C GLU A 14 4.39 -10.41 18.97
N ILE A 15 4.58 -9.55 17.97
CA ILE A 15 5.54 -8.44 18.08
C ILE A 15 5.14 -7.48 19.20
N TYR A 16 3.86 -7.09 19.27
CA TYR A 16 3.38 -6.21 20.33
C TYR A 16 3.45 -6.85 21.72
N ASN A 17 3.08 -8.12 21.86
CA ASN A 17 3.13 -8.83 23.14
C ASN A 17 4.56 -8.88 23.72
N ARG A 18 5.57 -9.02 22.85
CA ARG A 18 6.99 -9.00 23.26
C ARG A 18 7.49 -7.60 23.59
N GLU A 19 6.96 -6.57 22.94
CA GLU A 19 7.39 -5.18 23.12
C GLU A 19 6.19 -4.21 23.07
N PRO A 20 5.42 -4.09 24.18
CA PRO A 20 4.18 -3.34 24.20
C PRO A 20 4.42 -1.83 24.38
N THR A 21 5.10 -1.22 23.40
CA THR A 21 5.35 0.23 23.42
C THR A 21 4.20 1.01 22.76
N PRO A 22 3.94 2.25 23.19
CA PRO A 22 2.96 3.12 22.52
C PRO A 22 3.26 3.34 21.04
N THR A 23 4.54 3.36 20.67
CA THR A 23 4.98 3.51 19.27
C THR A 23 4.59 2.30 18.42
N VAL A 24 4.84 1.08 18.89
CA VAL A 24 4.45 -0.15 18.18
C VAL A 24 2.93 -0.20 18.04
N LEU A 25 2.18 0.15 19.09
CA LEU A 25 0.72 0.20 19.03
C LEU A 25 0.21 1.16 17.94
N ARG A 26 0.75 2.39 17.88
CA ARG A 26 0.40 3.37 16.84
C ARG A 26 0.69 2.85 15.44
N LEU A 27 1.85 2.22 15.24
CA LEU A 27 2.21 1.62 13.95
C LEU A 27 1.25 0.49 13.55
N LEU A 28 0.87 -0.38 14.48
CA LEU A 28 -0.09 -1.46 14.22
C LEU A 28 -1.48 -0.92 13.89
N GLN A 29 -1.93 0.13 14.57
CA GLN A 29 -3.18 0.83 14.26
C GLN A 29 -3.17 1.38 12.83
N GLU A 30 -2.08 2.06 12.42
CA GLU A 30 -1.95 2.57 11.04
C GLU A 30 -1.91 1.43 10.01
N ILE A 31 -1.21 0.33 10.30
CA ILE A 31 -1.21 -0.85 9.42
C ILE A 31 -2.63 -1.42 9.26
N HIS A 32 -3.39 -1.51 10.34
CA HIS A 32 -4.79 -1.95 10.28
C HIS A 32 -5.68 -1.00 9.49
N ARG A 33 -5.52 0.32 9.68
CA ARG A 33 -6.24 1.35 8.93
C ARG A 33 -5.97 1.24 7.42
N LEU A 34 -4.70 1.17 7.03
CA LEU A 34 -4.30 1.01 5.62
C LEU A 34 -4.82 -0.30 5.02
N ARG A 35 -4.81 -1.41 5.79
CA ARG A 35 -5.36 -2.68 5.33
C ARG A 35 -6.87 -2.56 5.06
N ALA A 36 -7.61 -1.85 5.91
CA ALA A 36 -9.03 -1.61 5.69
C ALA A 36 -9.28 -0.78 4.41
N THR A 37 -8.49 0.27 4.17
CA THR A 37 -8.56 1.08 2.93
C THR A 37 -8.31 0.20 1.70
N VAL A 38 -7.28 -0.64 1.71
CA VAL A 38 -6.96 -1.55 0.59
C VAL A 38 -8.04 -2.60 0.37
N MET A 39 -8.61 -3.17 1.43
CA MET A 39 -9.72 -4.14 1.31
C MET A 39 -10.95 -3.49 0.68
N ARG A 40 -11.27 -2.25 1.07
CA ARG A 40 -12.36 -1.48 0.47
C ARG A 40 -12.11 -1.18 -1.00
N ALA A 41 -10.89 -0.81 -1.36
CA ALA A 41 -10.48 -0.62 -2.75
C ALA A 41 -10.66 -1.91 -3.58
N ASP A 42 -10.29 -3.07 -3.03
CA ASP A 42 -10.50 -4.37 -3.69
C ASP A 42 -11.99 -4.71 -3.84
N GLN A 43 -12.81 -4.42 -2.83
CA GLN A 43 -14.27 -4.59 -2.92
C GLN A 43 -14.87 -3.74 -4.03
N ILE A 44 -14.52 -2.45 -4.09
CA ILE A 44 -15.00 -1.53 -5.13
C ILE A 44 -14.53 -1.97 -6.51
N ARG A 45 -13.26 -2.39 -6.64
CA ARG A 45 -12.73 -2.96 -7.89
C ARG A 45 -13.53 -4.17 -8.35
N ARG A 46 -13.89 -5.09 -7.44
CA ARG A 46 -14.74 -6.25 -7.77
C ARG A 46 -16.16 -5.84 -8.16
N MET A 47 -16.69 -4.79 -7.52
CA MET A 47 -17.99 -4.20 -7.84
C MET A 47 -18.04 -3.48 -9.19
N ILE A 48 -16.92 -3.14 -9.82
CA ILE A 48 -16.84 -2.55 -11.17
C ILE A 48 -16.81 -3.63 -12.27
N GLY A 49 -16.57 -4.90 -11.89
CA GLY A 49 -16.51 -6.04 -12.81
C GLY A 49 -15.28 -5.99 -13.74
N ALA A 50 -14.94 -7.13 -14.33
CA ALA A 50 -13.76 -7.24 -15.22
C ALA A 50 -13.89 -6.45 -16.55
N GLY A 51 -15.10 -5.99 -16.89
CA GLY A 51 -15.43 -5.28 -18.14
C GLY A 51 -15.93 -3.84 -17.95
N GLY A 52 -15.85 -3.27 -16.73
CA GLY A 52 -16.23 -1.87 -16.47
C GLY A 52 -17.74 -1.59 -16.40
N THR A 53 -18.60 -2.55 -16.69
CA THR A 53 -20.06 -2.42 -16.52
C THR A 53 -20.47 -2.97 -15.17
N ALA A 54 -20.20 -2.25 -14.10
CA ALA A 54 -20.90 -2.55 -12.86
C ALA A 54 -21.16 -1.31 -11.99
N TYR A 55 -22.31 -1.38 -11.33
CA TYR A 55 -22.98 -0.27 -10.67
C TYR A 55 -22.48 -0.19 -9.22
N VAL A 56 -21.40 0.55 -9.00
CA VAL A 56 -21.08 1.02 -7.65
C VAL A 56 -22.11 2.11 -7.33
N ALA A 57 -22.89 1.93 -6.27
CA ALA A 57 -23.79 2.98 -5.81
C ALA A 57 -22.96 4.27 -5.60
N GLY A 58 -23.38 5.40 -6.19
CA GLY A 58 -22.58 6.63 -6.20
C GLY A 58 -22.10 7.07 -4.82
N THR A 59 -22.94 6.87 -3.80
CA THR A 59 -22.60 7.13 -2.39
C THR A 59 -21.43 6.31 -1.85
N VAL A 60 -21.28 5.06 -2.30
CA VAL A 60 -20.16 4.18 -1.92
C VAL A 60 -18.86 4.64 -2.58
N TRP A 61 -18.94 5.03 -3.85
CA TRP A 61 -17.80 5.57 -4.59
C TRP A 61 -17.30 6.89 -3.99
N GLU A 62 -18.20 7.85 -3.76
CA GLU A 62 -17.87 9.14 -3.15
C GLU A 62 -17.26 9.00 -1.76
N CYS A 63 -17.79 8.10 -0.93
CA CYS A 63 -17.22 7.84 0.40
C CYS A 63 -15.80 7.28 0.31
N PHE A 64 -15.55 6.37 -0.64
CA PHE A 64 -14.23 5.82 -0.85
C PHE A 64 -13.25 6.84 -1.43
N GLU A 65 -13.66 7.65 -2.41
CA GLU A 65 -12.81 8.74 -2.93
C GLU A 65 -12.43 9.72 -1.82
N ARG A 66 -13.37 10.10 -0.94
CA ARG A 66 -13.07 10.96 0.20
C ARG A 66 -12.06 10.34 1.15
N GLU A 67 -12.20 9.06 1.46
CA GLU A 67 -11.24 8.33 2.30
C GLU A 67 -9.86 8.25 1.63
N LEU A 68 -9.83 7.92 0.33
CA LEU A 68 -8.59 7.81 -0.43
C LEU A 68 -7.88 9.16 -0.53
N ASN A 69 -8.61 10.24 -0.83
CA ASN A 69 -8.04 11.59 -0.91
C ASN A 69 -7.51 12.10 0.44
N ALA A 70 -7.99 11.54 1.55
CA ALA A 70 -7.47 11.85 2.89
C ALA A 70 -6.24 11.01 3.26
N GLU A 71 -5.82 10.04 2.45
CA GLU A 71 -4.66 9.20 2.75
C GLU A 71 -3.35 9.99 2.62
N PRO A 72 -2.60 10.20 3.73
CA PRO A 72 -1.37 10.98 3.69
C PRO A 72 -0.32 10.36 2.76
N CYS A 73 -0.33 9.04 2.60
CA CYS A 73 0.62 8.33 1.75
C CYS A 73 0.50 8.67 0.25
N LEU A 74 -0.57 9.35 -0.17
CA LEU A 74 -0.74 9.83 -1.55
C LEU A 74 -0.20 11.25 -1.77
N THR A 75 -0.14 12.07 -0.72
CA THR A 75 0.23 13.49 -0.81
C THR A 75 1.54 13.83 -0.10
N ASP A 76 1.93 13.03 0.89
CA ASP A 76 3.15 13.27 1.66
C ASP A 76 4.39 13.12 0.77
N PRO A 77 5.39 13.99 0.96
CA PRO A 77 6.67 13.81 0.30
C PRO A 77 7.29 12.48 0.73
N GLN A 78 8.05 11.87 -0.18
CA GLN A 78 8.80 10.67 0.17
C GLN A 78 9.78 10.98 1.30
N THR A 79 9.85 10.10 2.28
CA THR A 79 10.94 10.15 3.27
C THR A 79 12.28 9.91 2.55
N PRO A 80 13.41 10.42 3.07
CA PRO A 80 14.73 10.18 2.47
C PRO A 80 15.04 8.69 2.24
N ARG A 81 14.54 7.82 3.13
CA ARG A 81 14.67 6.36 3.00
C ARG A 81 13.87 5.81 1.82
N GLN A 82 12.69 6.36 1.54
CA GLN A 82 11.87 5.98 0.39
C GLN A 82 12.49 6.49 -0.91
N GLU A 83 12.97 7.73 -0.95
CA GLU A 83 13.66 8.31 -2.12
C GLU A 83 14.84 7.46 -2.54
N GLN A 84 15.74 7.13 -1.61
CA GLN A 84 16.89 6.25 -1.87
C GLN A 84 16.48 4.88 -2.45
N ARG A 85 15.36 4.32 -1.98
CA ARG A 85 14.84 3.04 -2.51
C ARG A 85 14.29 3.20 -3.92
N THR A 86 13.56 4.29 -4.19
CA THR A 86 13.01 4.61 -5.50
C THR A 86 14.14 4.82 -6.52
N GLU A 87 15.14 5.63 -6.17
CA GLU A 87 16.33 5.86 -7.00
C GLU A 87 17.08 4.57 -7.31
N ALA A 88 17.34 3.74 -6.30
CA ALA A 88 18.00 2.45 -6.49
C ALA A 88 17.18 1.50 -7.39
N ALA A 89 15.85 1.58 -7.35
CA ALA A 89 14.99 0.82 -8.25
C ALA A 89 15.07 1.35 -9.69
N MET A 90 15.05 2.67 -9.87
CA MET A 90 15.16 3.32 -11.18
C MET A 90 16.50 3.02 -11.86
N ARG A 91 17.62 3.14 -11.12
CA ARG A 91 18.96 2.82 -11.66
C ARG A 91 19.04 1.38 -12.16
N ARG A 92 18.52 0.41 -11.40
CA ARG A 92 18.46 -1.00 -11.82
C ARG A 92 17.61 -1.20 -13.07
N LEU A 93 16.51 -0.45 -13.21
CA LEU A 93 15.67 -0.52 -14.39
C LEU A 93 16.39 0.02 -15.63
N GLU A 94 17.12 1.14 -15.48
CA GLU A 94 17.94 1.71 -16.55
C GLU A 94 19.06 0.77 -16.99
N GLU A 95 19.76 0.15 -16.04
CA GLU A 95 20.79 -0.87 -16.33
C GLU A 95 20.21 -2.06 -17.10
N ARG A 96 19.03 -2.56 -16.68
CA ARG A 96 18.32 -3.63 -17.41
C ARG A 96 17.95 -3.19 -18.82
N ARG A 97 17.48 -1.96 -19.01
CA ARG A 97 17.14 -1.41 -20.33
C ARG A 97 18.36 -1.26 -21.23
N LYS A 98 19.51 -0.86 -20.69
CA LYS A 98 20.78 -0.77 -21.42
C LYS A 98 21.30 -2.16 -21.82
N ASN A 99 21.19 -3.14 -20.92
CA ASN A 99 21.67 -4.50 -21.16
C ASN A 99 20.73 -5.32 -22.06
N GLY A 100 19.41 -5.08 -22.02
CA GLY A 100 18.42 -5.71 -22.90
C GLY A 100 18.25 -5.06 -24.27
N ARG A 101 19.08 -4.05 -24.60
CA ARG A 101 19.15 -3.41 -25.92
C ARG A 101 20.43 -3.79 -26.69
N LYS A 102 21.22 -4.73 -26.15
CA LYS A 102 22.28 -5.44 -26.85
C LYS A 102 21.69 -6.75 -27.39
N ASP A 103 20.96 -6.65 -28.49
CA ASP A 103 20.69 -7.73 -29.45
C ASP A 103 20.45 -7.08 -30.82
#